data_AF-A0A496RRI6-F1
#
_entry.id   AF-A0A496RRI6-F1
#
_cell.length_a   1.000
_cell.length_b   1.000
_cell.length_c   1.000
_cell.angle_alpha   90.00
_cell.angle_beta   90.00
_cell.angle_gamma   90.00
#
_symmetry.space_group_name_H-M   'P 1'
#
loop_
_entity.id
_entity.type
_entity.pdbx_description
1 polymer ?
#
loop_
_entity_poly.entity_id
_entity_poly.type
_entity_poly.pdbx_seq_one_letter_code
_entity_poly.pdbx_strand_id
1 'polypeptide(L)'
;MDKTLINLLTILLGGGGLFSVLTKYSVPELNATFWGKNIFAVKRDIIEKVMTRIFILMSALGLVIQVFGEILRVPARIYSIEFYFCLFVIGFVVTLGIVFLCAFVGKKIAKIKWLPEIIKSQRELFNQAKYIIAHDCWREDQTDRSN
;
A
#
# COMPACT_ATOMS: atom_id res chain seq x y z
N MET A 1 15.81 19.42 21.62
CA MET A 1 15.43 19.40 20.18
C MET A 1 15.50 20.83 19.70
N ASP A 2 15.81 21.06 18.44
CA ASP A 2 15.99 22.39 17.82
C ASP A 2 15.21 22.41 16.50
N LYS A 3 14.83 23.60 16.00
CA LYS A 3 13.99 23.73 14.78
C LYS A 3 14.61 23.01 13.56
N THR A 4 15.93 22.99 13.49
CA THR A 4 16.65 22.33 12.38
C THR A 4 16.45 20.82 12.40
N LEU A 5 16.51 20.21 13.59
CA LEU A 5 16.27 18.78 13.79
C LEU A 5 14.82 18.38 13.47
N ILE A 6 13.86 19.24 13.79
CA ILE A 6 12.44 19.02 13.47
C ILE A 6 12.22 19.06 11.96
N ASN A 7 12.77 20.05 11.26
CA ASN A 7 12.69 20.15 9.81
C ASN A 7 13.35 18.95 9.11
N LEU A 8 14.50 18.49 9.61
CA LEU A 8 15.17 17.29 9.08
C LEU A 8 14.31 16.04 9.25
N LEU A 9 13.69 15.84 10.42
CA LEU A 9 12.76 14.73 10.66
C LEU A 9 11.54 14.80 9.75
N THR A 10 10.95 15.99 9.55
CA THR A 10 9.81 16.17 8.66
C THR A 10 10.17 15.87 7.20
N ILE A 11 11.34 16.33 6.73
CA ILE A 11 11.82 16.03 5.38
C ILE A 11 12.07 14.53 5.21
N LEU A 12 12.67 13.89 6.21
CA LEU A 12 12.92 12.45 6.19
C LEU A 12 11.61 11.65 6.15
N LEU A 13 10.65 11.96 7.01
CA LEU A 13 9.36 11.26 7.05
C LEU A 13 8.51 11.53 5.80
N GLY A 14 8.47 12.79 5.34
CA GLY A 14 7.78 13.17 4.11
C GLY A 14 8.40 12.53 2.87
N GLY A 15 9.73 12.53 2.78
CA GLY A 15 10.49 11.84 1.72
C GLY A 15 10.33 10.32 1.76
N GLY A 16 10.28 9.72 2.97
CA GLY A 16 10.02 8.30 3.17
C GLY A 16 8.64 7.88 2.66
N GLY A 17 7.62 8.72 2.83
CA GLY A 17 6.31 8.52 2.22
C GLY A 17 6.38 8.44 0.69
N LEU A 18 7.13 9.33 0.06
CA LEU A 18 7.36 9.32 -1.39
C LEU A 18 8.08 8.05 -1.87
N PHE A 19 9.07 7.57 -1.11
CA PHE A 19 9.74 6.29 -1.38
C PHE A 19 8.78 5.09 -1.24
N SER A 20 7.82 5.13 -0.31
CA SER A 20 6.78 4.10 -0.19
C SER A 20 5.90 4.03 -1.45
N VAL A 21 5.59 5.18 -2.07
CA VAL A 21 4.82 5.21 -3.33
C VAL A 21 5.67 4.72 -4.51
N LEU A 22 6.95 5.09 -4.58
CA LEU A 22 7.85 4.67 -5.66
C LEU A 22 8.22 3.18 -5.59
N THR A 23 8.28 2.61 -4.39
CA THR A 23 8.50 1.18 -4.17
C THR A 23 7.22 0.34 -4.30
N LYS A 24 6.13 0.91 -4.87
CA LYS A 24 4.89 0.20 -5.19
C LYS A 24 5.23 -1.15 -5.79
N TYR A 25 4.88 -2.21 -5.06
CA TYR A 25 5.03 -3.60 -5.48
C TYR A 25 4.58 -3.75 -6.92
N SER A 26 5.39 -4.44 -7.73
CA SER A 26 5.11 -4.79 -9.13
C SER A 26 3.64 -5.16 -9.31
N VAL A 27 2.86 -4.18 -9.76
CA VAL A 27 1.42 -4.34 -9.97
C VAL A 27 1.30 -5.13 -11.27
N PRO A 28 0.58 -6.27 -11.29
CA PRO A 28 0.41 -7.02 -12.53
C PRO A 28 -0.26 -6.13 -13.57
N GLU A 29 0.33 -6.04 -14.76
CA GLU A 29 -0.19 -5.25 -15.87
C GLU A 29 -1.55 -5.79 -16.33
N LEU A 30 -2.48 -4.87 -16.58
CA LEU A 30 -3.88 -5.16 -16.89
C LEU A 30 -4.06 -5.44 -18.38
N ASN A 31 -3.30 -6.37 -18.94
CA ASN A 31 -3.31 -6.63 -20.40
C ASN A 31 -4.33 -7.67 -20.85
N ALA A 32 -5.16 -8.24 -19.95
CA ALA A 32 -6.19 -9.20 -20.35
C ALA A 32 -7.49 -9.01 -19.56
N THR A 33 -8.51 -8.47 -20.22
CA THR A 33 -9.91 -8.61 -19.81
C THR A 33 -10.39 -10.01 -20.17
N PHE A 34 -10.13 -10.98 -19.30
CA PHE A 34 -10.88 -12.23 -19.34
C PHE A 34 -12.31 -11.99 -18.85
N TRP A 35 -13.27 -12.70 -19.45
CA TRP A 35 -14.69 -12.62 -19.12
C TRP A 35 -14.94 -12.67 -17.60
N GLY A 36 -15.57 -11.63 -17.04
CA GLY A 36 -15.89 -11.51 -15.60
C GLY A 36 -15.02 -10.49 -14.84
N LYS A 37 -15.04 -10.56 -13.49
CA LYS A 37 -14.19 -9.72 -12.62
C LYS A 37 -12.71 -10.05 -12.85
N ASN A 38 -11.93 -9.08 -13.33
CA ASN A 38 -10.49 -9.27 -13.54
C ASN A 38 -9.77 -9.46 -12.19
N ILE A 39 -9.29 -10.68 -11.97
CA ILE A 39 -8.56 -11.11 -10.77
C ILE A 39 -7.31 -10.24 -10.52
N PHE A 40 -6.64 -9.80 -11.60
CA PHE A 40 -5.49 -8.90 -11.51
C PHE A 40 -5.88 -7.48 -11.12
N ALA A 41 -7.07 -7.02 -11.53
CA ALA A 41 -7.62 -5.73 -11.10
C ALA A 41 -7.95 -5.73 -9.59
N VAL A 42 -8.58 -6.79 -9.09
CA VAL A 42 -8.87 -6.95 -7.65
C VAL A 42 -7.59 -6.92 -6.82
N LYS A 43 -6.55 -7.65 -7.28
CA LYS A 43 -5.25 -7.67 -6.62
C LYS A 43 -4.58 -6.29 -6.62
N ARG A 44 -4.62 -5.56 -7.74
CA ARG A 44 -4.09 -4.20 -7.84
C ARG A 44 -4.79 -3.26 -6.87
N ASP A 45 -6.11 -3.21 -6.90
CA ASP A 45 -6.88 -2.23 -6.13
C ASP A 45 -6.66 -2.43 -4.61
N ILE A 46 -6.53 -3.68 -4.15
CA ILE A 46 -6.18 -3.98 -2.76
C ILE A 46 -4.76 -3.52 -2.44
N ILE A 47 -3.79 -3.75 -3.32
CA ILE A 47 -2.40 -3.31 -3.12
C ILE A 47 -2.34 -1.77 -3.06
N GLU A 48 -2.98 -1.07 -4.00
CA GLU A 48 -3.00 0.40 -3.99
C GLU A 48 -3.65 0.95 -2.74
N LYS A 49 -4.81 0.42 -2.33
CA LYS A 49 -5.49 0.86 -1.10
C LYS A 49 -4.64 0.67 0.15
N VAL A 50 -3.86 -0.41 0.23
CA VAL A 50 -2.94 -0.65 1.36
C VAL A 50 -1.76 0.33 1.33
N MET A 51 -1.12 0.52 0.17
CA MET A 51 0.02 1.43 0.03
C MET A 51 -0.39 2.88 0.30
N THR A 52 -1.53 3.32 -0.21
CA THR A 52 -2.07 4.67 0.05
C THR A 52 -2.31 4.89 1.54
N ARG A 53 -2.82 3.90 2.28
CA ARG A 53 -2.99 4.02 3.74
C ARG A 53 -1.66 4.15 4.46
N ILE A 54 -0.64 3.38 4.06
CA ILE A 54 0.72 3.48 4.63
C ILE A 54 1.28 4.88 4.36
N PHE A 55 1.14 5.39 3.13
CA PHE A 55 1.56 6.73 2.76
C PHE A 55 0.88 7.83 3.60
N ILE A 56 -0.45 7.76 3.74
CA ILE A 56 -1.22 8.72 4.54
C ILE A 56 -0.75 8.69 6.00
N LEU A 57 -0.53 7.51 6.57
CA LEU A 57 -0.10 7.37 7.96
C LEU A 57 1.30 7.95 8.19
N MET A 58 2.25 7.68 7.29
CA MET A 58 3.60 8.27 7.36
C MET A 58 3.56 9.79 7.21
N SER A 59 2.79 10.31 6.25
CA SER A 59 2.64 11.74 6.02
C SER A 59 1.99 12.45 7.21
N ALA A 60 0.96 11.83 7.80
CA ALA A 60 0.28 12.35 8.99
C ALA A 60 1.23 12.41 10.20
N LEU A 61 2.06 11.39 10.43
CA LEU A 61 3.06 11.41 11.49
C LEU A 61 4.08 12.53 11.29
N GLY A 62 4.55 12.75 10.06
CA GLY A 62 5.44 13.87 9.74
C GLY A 62 4.83 15.24 10.06
N LEU A 63 3.55 15.43 9.72
CA LEU A 63 2.80 16.64 10.04
C LEU A 63 2.61 16.84 11.55
N VAL A 64 2.27 15.78 12.29
CA VAL A 64 2.12 15.85 13.75
C VAL A 64 3.42 16.33 14.39
N ILE A 65 4.56 15.75 14.00
CA ILE A 65 5.88 16.16 14.52
C ILE A 65 6.17 17.63 14.23
N GLN A 66 5.84 18.11 13.03
CA GLN A 66 6.02 19.51 12.65
C GLN A 66 5.16 20.46 13.50
N VAL A 67 3.89 20.12 13.70
CA VAL A 67 2.95 20.92 14.51
C VAL A 67 3.40 20.97 15.98
N PHE A 68 3.81 19.84 16.57
CA PHE A 68 4.36 19.81 17.92
C PHE A 68 5.62 20.67 18.05
N GLY A 69 6.48 20.66 17.03
CA GLY A 69 7.69 21.47 16.98
C GLY A 69 7.42 22.98 17.00
N GLU A 70 6.37 23.42 16.32
CA GLU A 70 6.01 24.84 16.29
C GLU A 70 5.35 25.28 17.62
N ILE A 71 4.53 24.43 18.23
CA ILE A 71 3.88 24.69 19.53
C ILE A 71 4.91 24.85 20.65
N LEU A 72 5.97 24.04 20.65
CA LEU A 72 6.97 24.00 21.73
C LEU A 72 8.00 25.15 21.68
N ARG A 73 7.86 26.13 20.76
CA ARG A 73 8.76 27.31 20.61
C ARG A 73 10.24 26.96 20.74
N VAL A 74 10.62 25.90 20.04
CA VAL A 74 11.91 25.27 20.15
C VAL A 74 13.02 26.21 19.64
N PRO A 75 14.21 26.29 20.30
CA PRO A 75 15.32 27.13 19.84
C PRO A 75 15.80 26.79 18.42
N ALA A 76 16.32 27.78 17.70
CA ALA A 76 16.59 27.67 16.27
C ALA A 76 17.72 26.68 15.92
N ARG A 77 18.84 26.72 16.64
CA ARG A 77 20.00 25.85 16.39
C ARG A 77 20.84 25.70 17.66
N ILE A 78 21.07 24.46 18.09
CA ILE A 78 21.90 24.14 19.26
C ILE A 78 23.23 23.48 18.85
N TYR A 79 23.22 22.65 17.81
CA TYR A 79 24.38 21.86 17.37
C TYR A 79 25.11 22.43 16.12
N SER A 80 26.29 21.88 15.83
CA SER A 80 27.10 22.16 14.64
C SER A 80 26.47 21.57 13.36
N ILE A 81 26.81 22.12 12.19
CA ILE A 81 26.27 21.64 10.89
C ILE A 81 26.65 20.17 10.63
N GLU A 82 27.89 19.80 10.94
CA GLU A 82 28.41 18.44 10.75
C GLU A 82 27.60 17.40 11.52
N PHE A 83 27.17 17.75 12.73
CA PHE A 83 26.33 16.89 13.56
C PHE A 83 24.94 16.68 12.92
N TYR A 84 24.29 17.75 12.44
CA TYR A 84 22.99 17.62 11.76
C TYR A 84 23.08 16.82 10.46
N PHE A 85 24.15 16.98 9.70
CA PHE A 85 24.36 16.21 8.47
C PHE A 85 24.52 14.71 8.77
N CYS A 86 25.34 14.37 9.78
CA CYS A 86 25.48 12.98 10.23
C CYS A 86 24.12 12.39 10.69
N LEU A 87 23.37 13.15 11.49
CA LEU A 87 22.04 12.76 11.97
C LEU A 87 21.04 12.58 10.81
N PHE A 88 21.11 13.43 9.80
CA PHE A 88 20.29 13.30 8.58
C PHE A 88 20.60 12.02 7.82
N VAL A 89 21.88 11.70 7.59
CA VAL A 89 22.28 10.48 6.88
C VAL A 89 21.82 9.23 7.64
N ILE A 90 22.01 9.18 8.95
CA ILE A 90 21.54 8.09 9.80
C ILE A 90 20.01 8.00 9.75
N GLY A 91 19.32 9.12 9.93
CA GLY A 91 17.86 9.19 9.86
C GLY A 91 17.30 8.76 8.50
N PHE A 92 18.02 9.05 7.41
CA PHE A 92 17.68 8.61 6.06
C PHE A 92 17.75 7.08 5.93
N VAL A 93 18.86 6.48 6.37
CA VAL A 93 19.02 5.01 6.35
C VAL A 93 17.94 4.32 7.19
N VAL A 94 17.66 4.84 8.39
CA VAL A 94 16.58 4.32 9.25
C VAL A 94 15.23 4.45 8.56
N THR A 95 14.94 5.59 7.93
CA THR A 95 13.69 5.82 7.20
C THR A 95 13.52 4.82 6.06
N LEU A 96 14.58 4.56 5.28
CA LEU A 96 14.55 3.53 4.24
C LEU A 96 14.25 2.14 4.81
N GLY A 97 14.85 1.78 5.95
CA GLY A 97 14.56 0.55 6.67
C GLY A 97 13.09 0.44 7.08
N ILE A 98 12.51 1.51 7.62
CA ILE A 98 11.09 1.59 7.99
C ILE A 98 10.19 1.43 6.76
N VAL A 99 10.49 2.13 5.66
CA VAL A 99 9.72 2.03 4.41
C VAL A 99 9.74 0.60 3.88
N PHE A 100 10.91 -0.06 3.91
CA PHE A 100 11.03 -1.44 3.46
C PHE A 100 10.25 -2.41 4.36
N LEU A 101 10.29 -2.20 5.68
CA LEU A 101 9.49 -2.95 6.64
C LEU A 101 7.98 -2.75 6.38
N CYS A 102 7.53 -1.51 6.20
CA CYS A 102 6.15 -1.18 5.87
C CYS A 102 5.71 -1.82 4.55
N ALA A 103 6.58 -1.81 3.54
CA ALA A 103 6.32 -2.52 2.28
C ALA A 103 6.18 -4.02 2.54
N PHE A 104 7.08 -4.65 3.28
CA PHE A 104 7.01 -6.08 3.58
C PHE A 104 5.72 -6.46 4.33
N VAL A 105 5.34 -5.68 5.34
CA VAL A 105 4.09 -5.86 6.09
C VAL A 105 2.89 -5.62 5.18
N GLY A 106 2.91 -4.56 4.36
CA GLY A 106 1.87 -4.25 3.38
C GLY A 106 1.64 -5.40 2.40
N LYS A 107 2.71 -6.06 1.93
CA LYS A 107 2.63 -7.25 1.08
C LYS A 107 1.93 -8.41 1.76
N LYS A 108 2.27 -8.68 3.02
CA LYS A 108 1.64 -9.74 3.82
C LYS A 108 0.15 -9.47 4.00
N ILE A 109 -0.22 -8.25 4.39
CA ILE A 109 -1.62 -7.83 4.58
C ILE A 109 -2.39 -7.91 3.26
N ALA A 110 -1.81 -7.41 2.18
CA ALA A 110 -2.42 -7.50 0.85
C ALA A 110 -2.65 -8.97 0.48
N LYS A 111 -1.65 -9.85 0.63
CA LYS A 111 -1.76 -11.28 0.34
C LYS A 111 -2.88 -11.97 1.11
N ILE A 112 -3.01 -11.68 2.40
CA ILE A 112 -4.09 -12.23 3.24
C ILE A 112 -5.47 -11.79 2.72
N LYS A 113 -5.59 -10.57 2.20
CA LYS A 113 -6.87 -10.03 1.70
C LYS A 113 -7.21 -10.50 0.30
N TRP A 114 -6.27 -10.42 -0.65
CA TRP A 114 -6.59 -10.75 -2.05
C TRP A 114 -6.68 -12.26 -2.30
N LEU A 115 -5.86 -13.08 -1.65
CA LEU A 115 -5.84 -14.53 -1.91
C LEU A 115 -7.21 -15.23 -1.74
N PRO A 116 -7.97 -15.03 -0.64
CA PRO A 116 -9.29 -15.66 -0.50
C PRO A 116 -10.30 -15.13 -1.51
N GLU A 117 -10.20 -13.86 -1.90
CA GLU A 117 -11.12 -13.22 -2.85
C GLU A 117 -10.93 -13.79 -4.26
N ILE A 118 -9.68 -14.06 -4.66
CA ILE A 118 -9.36 -14.77 -5.90
C ILE A 118 -9.92 -16.19 -5.88
N ILE A 119 -9.69 -16.94 -4.79
CA ILE A 119 -10.18 -18.32 -4.66
C ILE A 119 -11.70 -18.38 -4.76
N LYS A 120 -12.41 -17.44 -4.12
CA LYS A 120 -13.87 -17.37 -4.19
C LYS A 120 -14.36 -17.10 -5.62
N SER A 121 -13.74 -16.13 -6.30
CA SER A 121 -14.08 -15.81 -7.70
C SER A 121 -13.82 -16.99 -8.64
N GLN A 122 -12.73 -17.74 -8.44
CA GLN A 122 -12.44 -18.92 -9.26
C GLN A 122 -13.37 -20.10 -8.94
N ARG A 123 -13.78 -20.27 -7.67
CA ARG A 123 -14.72 -21.33 -7.28
C ARG A 123 -16.10 -21.13 -7.91
N GLU A 124 -16.60 -19.90 -7.99
CA GLU A 124 -17.87 -19.58 -8.67
C GLU A 124 -17.81 -19.94 -10.16
N LEU A 125 -16.74 -19.53 -10.86
CA LEU A 125 -16.51 -19.86 -12.26
C LEU A 125 -16.37 -21.37 -12.50
N PHE A 126 -15.64 -22.06 -11.61
CA PHE A 126 -15.48 -23.51 -11.69
C PHE A 126 -16.80 -24.25 -11.49
N ASN A 127 -17.65 -23.81 -10.55
CA ASN A 127 -18.95 -24.41 -10.33
C ASN A 127 -19.89 -24.22 -11.52
N GLN A 128 -19.91 -23.02 -12.12
CA GLN A 128 -20.66 -22.77 -13.35
C GLN A 128 -20.15 -23.65 -14.50
N ALA A 129 -18.83 -23.70 -14.73
CA ALA A 129 -18.26 -24.53 -15.79
C ALA A 129 -18.57 -26.02 -15.57
N LYS A 130 -18.47 -26.50 -14.33
CA LYS A 130 -18.83 -27.88 -13.96
C LYS A 130 -20.30 -28.19 -14.26
N TYR A 131 -21.20 -27.27 -13.94
CA TYR A 131 -22.62 -27.42 -14.24
C TYR A 131 -22.87 -27.51 -15.76
N ILE A 132 -22.31 -26.57 -16.52
CA ILE A 132 -22.43 -26.50 -17.98
C ILE A 132 -21.90 -27.78 -18.63
N ILE A 133 -20.76 -28.31 -18.18
CA ILE A 133 -20.20 -29.56 -18.70
C ILE A 133 -21.07 -30.77 -18.33
N ALA A 134 -21.62 -30.80 -17.11
CA ALA A 134 -22.45 -31.91 -16.64
C ALA A 134 -23.83 -31.98 -17.31
N HIS A 135 -24.30 -30.89 -17.92
CA HIS A 135 -25.61 -30.79 -18.56
C HIS A 135 -25.50 -30.47 -20.07
N ASP A 136 -24.53 -31.03 -20.78
CA ASP A 136 -24.39 -30.86 -22.25
C ASP A 136 -24.44 -29.40 -22.74
N CYS A 137 -23.68 -28.54 -22.07
CA CYS A 137 -23.62 -27.10 -22.32
C CYS A 137 -24.88 -26.28 -21.94
N TRP A 138 -25.86 -26.87 -21.24
CA TRP A 138 -27.01 -26.14 -20.71
C TRP A 138 -26.62 -25.29 -19.49
N ARG A 139 -27.14 -24.07 -19.41
CA ARG A 139 -26.82 -23.09 -18.36
C ARG A 139 -28.06 -22.83 -17.47
N GLU A 140 -27.91 -22.81 -16.14
CA GLU A 140 -29.03 -22.70 -15.18
C GLU A 140 -29.91 -21.44 -15.39
N ASP A 141 -29.31 -20.34 -15.86
CA ASP A 141 -29.99 -19.07 -16.18
C ASP A 141 -30.93 -19.16 -17.38
N GLN A 142 -30.89 -20.26 -18.15
CA GLN A 142 -31.79 -20.52 -19.27
C GLN A 142 -33.03 -21.34 -18.87
N THR A 143 -32.97 -22.06 -17.76
CA THR A 143 -34.09 -22.86 -17.23
C THR A 143 -35.16 -22.02 -16.52
N ASP A 144 -34.79 -20.90 -15.91
CA ASP A 144 -35.72 -20.04 -15.14
C ASP A 144 -36.57 -19.09 -16.00
N ARG A 145 -36.40 -19.08 -17.32
CA ARG A 145 -37.18 -18.21 -18.24
C ARG A 145 -38.40 -18.89 -18.85
N SER A 146 -38.70 -20.15 -18.50
CA SER A 146 -39.79 -20.92 -19.11
C SER A 146 -41.00 -21.19 -18.21
N ASN A 147 -41.22 -20.40 -17.15
CA ASN A 147 -42.46 -20.42 -16.36
C ASN A 147 -43.11 -19.03 -16.32
#